data_AF-A0A3D5WFK2-F1
#
_entry.id   AF-A0A3D5WFK2-F1
#
_cell.length_a   1.000
_cell.length_b   1.000
_cell.length_c   1.000
_cell.angle_alpha   90.00
_cell.angle_beta   90.00
_cell.angle_gamma   90.00
#
_symmetry.space_group_name_H-M   'P 1'
#
loop_
_entity.id
_entity.type
_entity.pdbx_description
1 polymer ?
#
loop_
_entity_poly.entity_id
_entity_poly.type
_entity_poly.pdbx_seq_one_letter_code
_entity_poly.pdbx_strand_id
1 'polypeptide(L)'
;MVNWNRFLPKDFEYDFDSDKLSDHRVSFEEAVECFFSDFEVRRNKTYKDRYQVVGKTIGGRKLKIIFQLKPGNIVRIITGWDI
;
A
#
# COMPACT_ATOMS: atom_id res chain seq x y z
N MET A 1 11.32 12.16 9.66
CA MET A 1 10.64 10.85 9.81
C MET A 1 9.17 11.05 9.49
N VAL A 2 8.56 10.20 8.67
CA VAL A 2 7.14 10.35 8.27
C VAL A 2 6.24 10.04 9.46
N ASN A 3 5.25 10.88 9.73
CA ASN A 3 4.24 10.62 10.75
C ASN A 3 3.11 9.80 10.13
N TRP A 4 3.16 8.48 10.31
CA TRP A 4 2.18 7.56 9.74
C TRP A 4 0.76 7.77 10.26
N ASN A 5 0.59 8.26 11.50
CA ASN A 5 -0.73 8.53 12.09
C ASN A 5 -1.45 9.72 11.42
N ARG A 6 -0.74 10.52 10.62
CA ARG A 6 -1.28 11.66 9.87
C ARG A 6 -0.87 11.60 8.39
N PHE A 7 -0.46 10.43 7.93
CA PHE A 7 0.01 10.28 6.56
C PHE A 7 -1.18 10.32 5.60
N LEU A 8 -1.10 11.22 4.62
CA LEU A 8 -2.04 11.31 3.52
C LEU A 8 -1.26 11.16 2.21
N PRO A 9 -1.48 10.09 1.43
CA PRO A 9 -0.95 9.98 0.09
C PRO A 9 -1.39 11.17 -0.76
N LYS A 10 -0.49 11.73 -1.57
CA LYS A 10 -0.85 12.75 -2.57
C LYS A 10 -1.26 12.13 -3.90
N ASP A 11 -0.67 11.00 -4.24
CA ASP A 11 -0.90 10.29 -5.49
C ASP A 11 -0.47 8.83 -5.36
N PHE A 12 -0.91 7.98 -6.29
CA PHE A 12 -0.57 6.57 -6.36
C PHE A 12 0.02 6.21 -7.71
N GLU A 13 1.08 5.42 -7.67
CA GLU A 13 1.67 4.80 -8.84
C GLU A 13 1.56 3.28 -8.74
N TYR A 14 1.28 2.63 -9.86
CA TYR A 14 1.31 1.19 -9.99
C TYR A 14 1.78 0.79 -11.39
N ASP A 15 2.51 -0.32 -11.45
CA ASP A 15 3.02 -0.89 -12.70
C ASP A 15 2.04 -1.97 -13.19
N PHE A 16 1.14 -1.59 -14.07
CA PHE A 16 0.12 -2.48 -14.63
C PHE A 16 0.70 -3.52 -15.61
N ASP A 17 1.89 -3.27 -16.18
CA ASP A 17 2.56 -4.24 -17.05
C ASP A 17 3.15 -5.41 -16.23
N SER A 18 3.40 -5.18 -14.94
CA SER A 18 3.90 -6.17 -13.97
C SER A 18 2.89 -6.33 -12.82
N ASP A 19 1.67 -6.73 -13.16
CA ASP A 19 0.50 -6.71 -12.28
C ASP A 19 0.55 -7.76 -11.14
N LYS A 20 1.35 -7.47 -10.11
CA LYS A 20 1.51 -8.30 -8.91
C LYS A 20 0.32 -8.33 -7.97
N LEU A 21 -0.62 -7.39 -8.08
CA LEU A 21 -1.85 -7.39 -7.30
C LEU A 21 -2.84 -8.42 -7.85
N SER A 22 -2.99 -8.50 -9.17
CA SER A 22 -3.86 -9.49 -9.81
C SER A 22 -3.41 -10.93 -9.56
N ASP A 23 -2.09 -11.18 -9.47
CA ASP A 23 -1.52 -12.47 -9.03
C ASP A 23 -2.09 -12.91 -7.66
N HIS A 24 -2.53 -11.97 -6.83
CA HIS A 24 -3.09 -12.19 -5.49
C HIS A 24 -4.60 -11.88 -5.39
N ARG A 25 -5.29 -11.68 -6.52
CA ARG A 25 -6.71 -11.31 -6.57
C ARG A 25 -7.02 -10.06 -5.72
N VAL A 26 -6.12 -9.09 -5.79
CA VAL A 26 -6.29 -7.76 -5.22
C VAL A 26 -6.40 -6.80 -6.39
N SER A 27 -7.41 -5.95 -6.38
CA SER A 27 -7.51 -4.85 -7.33
C SER A 27 -6.63 -3.67 -6.90
N PHE A 28 -6.28 -2.80 -7.86
CA PHE A 28 -5.56 -1.58 -7.56
C PHE A 28 -6.37 -0.68 -6.59
N GLU A 29 -7.68 -0.60 -6.78
CA GLU A 29 -8.61 0.16 -5.97
C GLU A 29 -8.61 -0.33 -4.51
N GLU A 30 -8.71 -1.64 -4.28
CA GLU A 30 -8.62 -2.23 -2.94
C GLU A 30 -7.27 -1.93 -2.26
N ALA A 31 -6.18 -1.94 -3.03
CA ALA A 31 -4.87 -1.60 -2.49
C ALA A 31 -4.78 -0.10 -2.11
N VAL A 32 -5.40 0.78 -2.89
CA VAL A 32 -5.50 2.22 -2.61
C VAL A 32 -6.37 2.47 -1.38
N GLU A 33 -7.52 1.80 -1.25
CA GLU A 33 -8.45 1.93 -0.11
C GLU A 33 -7.76 1.68 1.23
N CYS A 34 -6.78 0.76 1.26
CA CYS A 34 -6.01 0.43 2.46
C CYS A 34 -5.19 1.59 3.04
N PHE A 35 -5.03 2.70 2.31
CA PHE A 35 -4.36 3.92 2.79
C PHE A 35 -5.34 4.97 3.33
N PHE A 36 -6.66 4.74 3.26
CA PHE A 36 -7.69 5.69 3.69
C PHE A 36 -8.56 5.18 4.85
N SER A 37 -8.46 3.89 5.20
CA SER A 37 -9.09 3.31 6.40
C SER A 37 -8.17 3.42 7.63
N ASP A 38 -8.60 2.91 8.79
CA ASP A 38 -7.66 2.60 9.88
C ASP A 38 -6.54 1.70 9.32
N PHE A 39 -5.29 2.20 9.35
CA PHE A 39 -4.15 1.51 8.78
C PHE A 39 -2.93 1.54 9.70
N GLU A 40 -2.11 0.50 9.59
CA GLU A 40 -0.81 0.45 10.26
C GLU A 40 0.31 0.37 9.23
N VAL A 41 1.22 1.34 9.25
CA VAL A 41 2.45 1.28 8.43
C VAL A 41 3.62 0.77 9.26
N ARG A 42 4.36 -0.20 8.70
CA ARG A 42 5.63 -0.69 9.25
C ARG A 42 6.71 -0.66 8.17
N ARG A 43 7.98 -0.53 8.57
CA ARG A 43 9.11 -0.69 7.64
C ARG A 43 9.23 -2.15 7.22
N ASN A 44 9.56 -2.37 5.95
CA ASN A 44 9.95 -3.70 5.49
C ASN A 44 11.36 -4.02 6.01
N LYS A 45 11.59 -5.28 6.42
CA LYS A 45 12.88 -5.73 6.98
C LYS A 45 13.95 -5.88 5.91
N THR A 46 13.57 -6.39 4.72
CA THR A 46 14.54 -6.77 3.68
C THR A 46 14.90 -5.61 2.77
N TYR A 47 13.91 -4.76 2.44
CA TYR A 47 14.08 -3.64 1.51
C TYR A 47 13.91 -2.32 2.26
N LYS A 48 15.02 -1.60 2.47
CA LYS A 48 15.09 -0.40 3.31
C LYS A 48 14.23 0.76 2.81
N ASP A 49 13.92 0.79 1.52
CA ASP A 49 13.12 1.79 0.83
C ASP A 49 11.63 1.44 0.77
N ARG A 50 11.25 0.25 1.25
CA ARG A 50 9.87 -0.24 1.19
C ARG A 50 9.22 -0.27 2.57
N TYR A 51 7.91 -0.08 2.54
CA TYR A 51 7.02 -0.11 3.68
C TYR A 51 5.94 -1.13 3.43
N GLN A 52 5.32 -1.58 4.51
CA GLN A 52 4.10 -2.37 4.49
C GLN A 52 3.00 -1.55 5.14
N VAL A 53 1.85 -1.44 4.49
CA VAL A 53 0.61 -0.99 5.14
C VAL A 53 -0.30 -2.19 5.34
N VAL A 54 -0.91 -2.28 6.51
CA VAL A 54 -2.04 -3.18 6.76
C VAL A 54 -3.27 -2.30 6.90
N GLY A 55 -4.21 -2.43 5.97
CA GLY A 55 -5.44 -1.64 5.93
C GLY A 55 -6.66 -2.50 5.65
N LYS A 56 -7.83 -1.89 5.66
CA LYS A 56 -9.11 -2.54 5.40
C LYS A 56 -9.77 -1.87 4.20
N THR A 57 -10.20 -2.67 3.23
CA THR A 57 -10.98 -2.21 2.08
C THR A 57 -12.39 -1.82 2.49
N ILE A 58 -13.09 -1.07 1.65
CA ILE A 58 -14.51 -0.75 1.81
C ILE A 58 -15.34 -2.04 1.81
N GLY A 59 -14.97 -3.01 0.98
CA GLY A 59 -15.56 -4.35 0.94
C GLY A 59 -15.27 -5.22 2.17
N GLY A 60 -14.44 -4.75 3.09
CA GLY A 60 -14.19 -5.38 4.39
C GLY A 60 -13.01 -6.34 4.45
N ARG A 61 -12.36 -6.63 3.32
CA ARG A 61 -11.13 -7.42 3.25
C ARG A 61 -9.98 -6.68 3.94
N LYS A 62 -9.10 -7.44 4.61
CA LYS A 62 -7.94 -6.89 5.29
C LYS A 62 -6.70 -7.23 4.47
N LEU A 63 -6.06 -6.22 3.91
CA LEU A 63 -4.94 -6.44 3.01
C LEU A 63 -3.64 -5.96 3.62
N LYS A 64 -2.55 -6.61 3.24
CA LYS A 64 -1.19 -6.13 3.42
C LYS A 64 -0.65 -5.68 2.08
N ILE A 65 -0.31 -4.39 1.96
CA ILE A 65 0.25 -3.81 0.74
C ILE A 65 1.71 -3.44 0.98
N ILE A 66 2.58 -3.87 0.07
CA ILE A 66 3.98 -3.44 0.02
C ILE A 66 4.09 -2.26 -0.93
N PHE A 67 4.67 -1.17 -0.45
CA PHE A 67 4.80 0.06 -1.23
C PHE A 67 6.15 0.75 -0.98
N GLN A 68 6.53 1.63 -1.89
CA GLN A 68 7.63 2.57 -1.74
C GLN A 68 7.04 3.98 -1.59
N LEU A 69 7.61 4.77 -0.67
CA LEU A 69 7.25 6.18 -0.54
C LEU A 69 8.25 7.03 -1.33
N LYS A 70 7.77 7.70 -2.38
CA LYS A 70 8.54 8.63 -3.21
C LYS A 70 8.46 10.07 -2.67
N PRO A 71 9.37 10.97 -3.11
CA PRO A 71 9.26 12.40 -2.80
C PRO A 71 7.87 12.94 -3.15
N GLY A 72 7.38 13.87 -2.33
CA GLY A 72 6.04 14.45 -2.53
C GLY A 72 4.87 13.61 -1.97
N ASN A 73 5.13 12.58 -1.17
CA ASN A 73 4.12 11.65 -0.63
C ASN A 73 3.39 10.84 -1.72
N ILE A 74 4.10 10.48 -2.77
CA ILE A 74 3.61 9.58 -3.81
C ILE A 74 3.83 8.14 -3.34
N VAL A 75 2.74 7.36 -3.32
CA VAL A 75 2.77 5.95 -2.92
C VAL A 75 2.90 5.09 -4.17
N ARG A 76 4.06 4.45 -4.35
CA ARG A 76 4.24 3.45 -5.39
C ARG A 76 3.90 2.07 -4.85
N ILE A 77 2.76 1.51 -5.24
CA ILE A 77 2.34 0.17 -4.87
C ILE A 77 3.21 -0.85 -5.63
N ILE A 78 3.66 -1.89 -4.93
CA ILE A 78 4.52 -2.93 -5.49
C ILE A 78 3.78 -4.26 -5.58
N THR A 79 3.09 -4.65 -4.51
CA THR A 79 2.30 -5.90 -4.43
C THR A 79 1.42 -5.86 -3.17
N GLY A 80 0.51 -6.81 -3.01
CA GLY A 80 -0.33 -6.94 -1.83
C GLY A 80 -1.14 -8.22 -1.82
N TRP A 81 -1.60 -8.63 -0.63
CA TRP A 81 -2.36 -9.86 -0.44
C TRP A 81 -3.29 -9.76 0.78
N ASP A 82 -4.31 -10.63 0.80
CA ASP A 82 -5.26 -10.80 1.90
C ASP A 82 -4.61 -11.46 3.13
N ILE A 83 -5.00 -11.06 4.34
CA ILE A 83 -4.41 -11.56 5.60
C ILE A 83 -5.44 -11.85 6.70
#